data_AF-A0A090FSF5-F1
#
_entry.id   AF-A0A090FSF5-F1
#
_cell.length_a   1.000
_cell.length_b   1.000
_cell.length_c   1.000
_cell.angle_alpha   90.00
_cell.angle_beta   90.00
_cell.angle_gamma   90.00
#
_symmetry.space_group_name_H-M   'P 1'
#
loop_
_entity.id
_entity.type
_entity.pdbx_description
1 polymer ?
#
loop_
_entity_poly.entity_id
_entity_poly.type
_entity_poly.pdbx_seq_one_letter_code
_entity_poly.pdbx_strand_id
1 'polypeptide(L)'
;MRLRGPCLVVLAGLLAQAAMAAETVPLPQPRPETNAPDKSAPDATQPDAGTPNTATPNADTPDTAAPATGAPDPSRFGAGPHIDKPIQNTLPQPATMTPPSADTVNPDRFGAKQPDAAYGAFQRGLYKTAYNLAMERAKNGDPAAETLVAEILSRGLGVPLNPAEAAKWYALAAEQGVPEAQFQYALMLLDGRYVKKDEKGAFALMQASAEAGNRLAQFNFAQLLVQQDSGDAGLAKAAVYYERAAATGLADAQYAMAQLYANGAGGKPHDDAQARMLLAQAARQNYDTAQIDLATWMIEGRGGGRDLKSGFAWMKRAAQGGNVAAQNRLAKLYMGGIGTDPDLILAGAWYIVARRAGLIDPRMDDFLQGLDDDQTKQALQKANRLP
;
A
#
# COMPACT_ATOMS: atom_id res chain seq x y z
N MET A 1 -6.93 12.59 -21.96
CA MET A 1 -7.63 13.20 -20.80
C MET A 1 -8.07 12.10 -19.86
N ARG A 2 -7.34 11.87 -18.75
CA ARG A 2 -7.72 10.90 -17.72
C ARG A 2 -8.48 11.66 -16.63
N LEU A 3 -9.79 11.48 -16.55
CA LEU A 3 -10.60 12.00 -15.45
C LEU A 3 -10.31 11.17 -14.20
N ARG A 4 -9.60 11.78 -13.23
CA ARG A 4 -9.56 11.32 -11.83
C ARG A 4 -10.90 11.74 -11.21
N GLY A 5 -11.74 10.78 -10.85
CA GLY A 5 -12.92 11.05 -10.02
C GLY A 5 -12.49 11.42 -8.60
N PRO A 6 -13.21 12.31 -7.90
CA PRO A 6 -12.86 12.71 -6.55
C PRO A 6 -13.25 11.59 -5.58
N CYS A 7 -12.27 10.83 -5.09
CA CYS A 7 -12.41 10.18 -3.80
C CYS A 7 -12.55 11.29 -2.76
N LEU A 8 -13.71 11.35 -2.10
CA LEU A 8 -13.92 12.15 -0.90
C LEU A 8 -12.92 11.67 0.16
N VAL A 9 -11.78 12.35 0.25
CA VAL A 9 -10.91 12.31 1.43
C VAL A 9 -11.57 13.20 2.47
N VAL A 10 -12.57 12.65 3.17
CA VAL A 10 -13.10 13.28 4.39
C VAL A 10 -12.25 12.76 5.55
N LEU A 11 -11.37 13.66 6.01
CA LEU A 11 -10.66 13.65 7.30
C LEU A 11 -9.82 12.40 7.63
N ALA A 12 -8.62 12.34 7.07
CA ALA A 12 -7.44 11.77 7.74
C ALA A 12 -6.78 12.79 8.71
N GLY A 13 -7.52 13.79 9.18
CA GLY A 13 -7.00 14.97 9.89
C GLY A 13 -6.96 14.88 11.42
N LEU A 14 -7.54 13.84 12.03
CA LEU A 14 -7.73 13.80 13.50
C LEU A 14 -6.84 12.82 14.26
N LEU A 15 -6.11 11.93 13.58
CA LEU A 15 -4.95 11.23 14.18
C LEU A 15 -3.64 12.00 14.01
N ALA A 16 -3.63 13.09 13.22
CA ALA A 16 -2.46 13.95 13.03
C ALA A 16 -2.40 15.16 14.00
N GLN A 17 -3.45 15.41 14.78
CA GLN A 17 -3.52 16.59 15.66
C GLN A 17 -2.83 16.43 17.02
N ALA A 18 -2.19 15.29 17.29
CA ALA A 18 -1.27 15.13 18.43
C ALA A 18 0.21 15.27 18.04
N ALA A 19 0.55 15.48 16.76
CA ALA A 19 1.94 15.61 16.28
C ALA A 19 2.30 17.00 15.71
N MET A 20 1.41 17.99 15.86
CA MET A 20 1.68 19.39 15.51
C MET A 20 2.15 20.18 16.73
N ALA A 21 3.26 19.74 17.31
CA ALA A 21 4.18 20.63 18.01
C ALA A 21 5.46 20.65 17.18
N ALA A 22 5.70 21.78 16.53
CA ALA A 22 6.92 22.05 15.80
C ALA A 22 8.11 21.94 16.76
N GLU A 23 8.88 20.87 16.62
CA GLU A 23 10.23 20.81 17.15
C GLU A 23 11.18 20.70 15.96
N THR A 24 11.94 21.77 15.76
CA THR A 24 13.02 21.85 14.78
C THR A 24 13.99 20.70 15.03
N VAL A 25 13.93 19.65 14.20
CA VAL A 25 14.88 18.54 14.27
C VAL A 25 16.26 19.07 13.88
N PRO A 26 17.26 19.08 14.79
CA PRO A 26 18.63 19.36 14.42
C PRO A 26 19.19 18.12 13.71
N LEU A 27 19.87 18.31 12.59
CA LEU A 27 20.66 17.24 11.97
C LEU A 27 21.74 16.77 12.96
N PRO A 28 22.07 15.46 13.02
CA PRO A 28 23.18 14.98 13.82
C PRO A 28 24.49 15.55 13.25
N GLN A 29 25.21 16.34 14.05
CA GLN A 29 26.59 16.74 13.74
C GLN A 29 27.52 15.53 13.96
N PRO A 30 28.53 15.29 13.11
CA PRO A 30 29.56 14.28 13.38
C PRO A 30 30.39 14.70 14.60
N ARG A 31 30.58 13.80 15.56
CA ARG A 31 31.47 14.06 16.72
C ARG A 31 32.93 14.13 16.24
N PRO A 32 33.75 15.07 16.74
CA PRO A 32 35.17 15.06 16.49
C PRO A 32 35.84 13.90 17.25
N GLU A 33 36.73 13.20 16.55
CA GLU A 33 37.62 12.17 17.11
C GLU A 33 38.62 12.81 18.07
N THR A 34 38.79 12.25 19.27
CA THR A 34 39.91 12.57 20.15
C THR A 34 40.69 11.30 20.46
N ASN A 35 41.95 11.29 19.99
CA ASN A 35 42.96 10.29 20.27
C ASN A 35 43.65 10.54 21.64
N ALA A 36 44.02 9.41 22.27
CA ALA A 36 45.16 9.20 23.19
C ALA A 36 44.96 9.37 24.73
N PRO A 37 45.83 8.79 25.60
CA PRO A 37 45.58 7.49 26.25
C PRO A 37 45.94 7.42 27.77
N ASP A 38 45.65 6.24 28.35
CA ASP A 38 46.48 5.48 29.32
C ASP A 38 46.15 5.46 30.85
N LYS A 39 46.26 4.22 31.38
CA LYS A 39 46.53 3.71 32.74
C LYS A 39 45.61 4.03 33.92
N SER A 40 45.05 2.96 34.53
CA SER A 40 45.59 2.30 35.74
C SER A 40 44.60 1.27 36.32
N ALA A 41 45.00 0.00 36.40
CA ALA A 41 44.52 -0.99 37.37
C ALA A 41 45.54 -1.04 38.55
N PRO A 42 45.28 -1.70 39.70
CA PRO A 42 45.38 -3.18 39.72
C PRO A 42 44.51 -3.95 40.75
N ASP A 43 44.49 -5.28 40.51
CA ASP A 43 44.49 -6.44 41.44
C ASP A 43 43.39 -6.64 42.49
N ALA A 44 43.04 -7.86 42.93
CA ALA A 44 43.13 -9.25 42.47
C ALA A 44 42.47 -10.09 43.57
N THR A 45 41.81 -11.21 43.24
CA THR A 45 41.93 -12.53 43.89
C THR A 45 40.72 -13.43 43.60
N GLN A 46 41.00 -14.49 42.87
CA GLN A 46 40.32 -15.79 42.88
C GLN A 46 41.32 -16.80 43.51
N PRO A 47 40.91 -17.99 43.98
CA PRO A 47 41.02 -19.14 43.05
C PRO A 47 40.03 -20.32 43.27
N ASP A 48 39.91 -21.10 42.19
CA ASP A 48 39.79 -22.57 42.07
C ASP A 48 38.54 -23.32 42.58
N ALA A 49 38.03 -24.39 41.95
CA ALA A 49 38.43 -25.19 40.80
C ALA A 49 37.23 -26.03 40.30
N GLY A 50 37.27 -26.51 39.04
CA GLY A 50 36.40 -27.60 38.56
C GLY A 50 36.22 -27.64 37.04
N THR A 51 37.15 -28.28 36.33
CA THR A 51 37.07 -28.59 34.88
C THR A 51 36.40 -29.97 34.63
N PRO A 52 36.32 -30.49 33.39
CA PRO A 52 35.12 -30.49 32.56
C PRO A 52 34.62 -31.92 32.27
N ASN A 53 33.40 -32.09 31.75
CA ASN A 53 33.03 -33.40 31.21
C ASN A 53 32.23 -33.33 29.90
N THR A 54 32.83 -33.99 28.92
CA THR A 54 32.34 -34.45 27.62
C THR A 54 31.39 -35.63 27.78
N ALA A 55 30.35 -35.74 26.94
CA ALA A 55 29.96 -36.98 26.20
C ALA A 55 28.53 -36.90 25.61
N THR A 56 28.47 -36.93 24.27
CA THR A 56 27.56 -37.69 23.39
C THR A 56 26.24 -38.28 23.92
N PRO A 57 25.13 -38.16 23.13
CA PRO A 57 24.03 -39.12 23.12
C PRO A 57 24.03 -39.98 21.84
N ASN A 58 23.72 -41.28 21.96
CA ASN A 58 23.46 -42.19 20.84
C ASN A 58 22.15 -42.96 21.05
N ALA A 59 21.37 -43.01 19.95
CA ALA A 59 20.51 -44.11 19.45
C ALA A 59 19.30 -44.59 20.33
N ASP A 60 18.09 -44.86 19.82
CA ASP A 60 17.69 -45.25 18.46
C ASP A 60 16.23 -44.83 18.10
N THR A 61 16.14 -44.53 16.80
CA THR A 61 15.08 -44.36 15.79
C THR A 61 13.84 -45.29 15.82
N PRO A 62 12.72 -45.02 15.06
CA PRO A 62 12.71 -45.03 13.58
C PRO A 62 11.87 -43.98 12.79
N ASP A 63 12.53 -43.49 11.72
CA ASP A 63 12.17 -43.57 10.28
C ASP A 63 11.12 -42.63 9.65
N THR A 64 11.60 -41.68 8.82
CA THR A 64 11.35 -41.61 7.35
C THR A 64 12.02 -40.35 6.77
N ALA A 65 13.02 -40.55 5.90
CA ALA A 65 13.85 -39.50 5.30
C ALA A 65 13.50 -39.22 3.82
N ALA A 66 13.56 -37.94 3.44
CA ALA A 66 13.69 -37.46 2.07
C ALA A 66 15.19 -37.25 1.73
N PRO A 67 15.66 -37.44 0.48
CA PRO A 67 17.08 -37.34 0.15
C PRO A 67 17.53 -35.92 -0.23
N ALA A 68 18.72 -35.57 0.24
CA ALA A 68 19.45 -34.35 -0.08
C ALA A 68 20.21 -34.45 -1.42
N THR A 69 20.30 -33.34 -2.16
CA THR A 69 21.10 -33.20 -3.38
C THR A 69 22.46 -32.58 -3.05
N GLY A 70 23.54 -33.27 -3.38
CA GLY A 70 24.92 -32.79 -3.25
C GLY A 70 25.37 -31.90 -4.41
N ALA A 71 26.38 -31.06 -4.16
CA ALA A 71 26.98 -30.13 -5.13
C ALA A 71 27.74 -30.86 -6.26
N PRO A 72 27.87 -30.27 -7.47
CA PRO A 72 28.44 -30.94 -8.64
C PRO A 72 29.97 -30.87 -8.71
N ASP A 73 30.57 -31.97 -9.16
CA ASP A 73 32.01 -32.15 -9.42
C ASP A 73 32.44 -31.36 -10.68
N PRO A 74 33.46 -30.46 -10.61
CA PRO A 74 33.90 -29.64 -11.74
C PRO A 74 34.71 -30.41 -12.79
N SER A 75 35.02 -31.69 -12.56
CA SER A 75 35.87 -32.50 -13.45
C SER A 75 35.12 -33.09 -14.66
N ARG A 76 33.81 -32.82 -14.80
CA ARG A 76 32.95 -33.47 -15.81
C ARG A 76 32.93 -32.80 -17.19
N PHE A 77 33.50 -31.61 -17.34
CA PHE A 77 33.49 -30.88 -18.61
C PHE A 77 34.91 -30.72 -19.15
N GLY A 78 35.37 -31.76 -19.87
CA GLY A 78 36.56 -31.68 -20.70
C GLY A 78 36.36 -30.71 -21.87
N ALA A 79 37.38 -29.89 -22.14
CA ALA A 79 37.41 -28.95 -23.26
C ALA A 79 37.47 -29.70 -24.61
N GLY A 80 36.44 -29.56 -25.45
CA GLY A 80 36.38 -30.08 -26.82
C GLY A 80 35.04 -29.71 -27.51
N PRO A 81 35.01 -29.53 -28.84
CA PRO A 81 34.02 -28.67 -29.51
C PRO A 81 32.61 -29.25 -29.56
N HIS A 82 31.62 -28.38 -29.30
CA HIS A 82 30.18 -28.67 -29.42
C HIS A 82 29.80 -29.11 -30.83
N ILE A 83 29.16 -30.27 -30.95
CA ILE A 83 28.45 -30.71 -32.15
C ILE A 83 26.97 -30.83 -31.78
N ASP A 84 26.16 -29.86 -32.21
CA ASP A 84 24.70 -29.93 -32.10
C ASP A 84 24.15 -30.92 -33.12
N LYS A 85 23.63 -32.06 -32.66
CA LYS A 85 22.71 -32.90 -33.45
C LYS A 85 21.37 -32.99 -32.71
N PRO A 86 20.22 -32.81 -33.40
CA PRO A 86 18.92 -32.86 -32.77
C PRO A 86 18.57 -34.27 -32.29
N ILE A 87 17.94 -34.34 -31.12
CA ILE A 87 17.47 -35.57 -30.46
C ILE A 87 16.43 -36.25 -31.37
N GLN A 88 16.72 -37.50 -31.77
CA GLN A 88 15.89 -38.25 -32.75
C GLN A 88 14.65 -38.94 -32.15
N ASN A 89 14.41 -38.89 -30.83
CA ASN A 89 13.23 -39.50 -30.21
C ASN A 89 12.39 -38.45 -29.48
N THR A 90 11.33 -37.98 -30.14
CA THR A 90 10.24 -37.26 -29.49
C THR A 90 9.21 -38.27 -28.98
N LEU A 91 8.73 -38.09 -27.75
CA LEU A 91 7.62 -38.88 -27.19
C LEU A 91 6.41 -38.81 -28.15
N PRO A 92 5.64 -39.89 -28.33
CA PRO A 92 4.48 -39.87 -29.22
C PRO A 92 3.49 -38.82 -28.75
N GLN A 93 3.21 -37.84 -29.60
CA GLN A 93 2.14 -36.86 -29.38
C GLN A 93 0.78 -37.60 -29.34
N PRO A 94 -0.13 -37.26 -28.42
CA PRO A 94 -1.46 -37.85 -28.41
C PRO A 94 -2.11 -37.62 -29.79
N ALA A 95 -2.59 -38.70 -30.41
CA ALA A 95 -3.17 -38.70 -31.74
C ALA A 95 -4.55 -38.05 -31.76
N THR A 96 -4.61 -36.72 -31.63
CA THR A 96 -5.71 -35.89 -32.13
C THR A 96 -5.15 -34.49 -32.45
N MET A 97 -4.83 -34.25 -33.72
CA MET A 97 -4.48 -32.93 -34.26
C MET A 97 -5.73 -32.07 -34.53
N THR A 98 -6.92 -32.60 -34.27
CA THR A 98 -8.17 -31.87 -34.39
C THR A 98 -8.41 -31.14 -33.07
N PRO A 99 -8.41 -29.80 -33.05
CA PRO A 99 -8.91 -29.08 -31.89
C PRO A 99 -10.35 -29.55 -31.63
N PRO A 100 -10.72 -29.88 -30.38
CA PRO A 100 -12.10 -30.25 -30.08
C PRO A 100 -13.02 -29.13 -30.57
N SER A 101 -14.09 -29.49 -31.30
CA SER A 101 -15.08 -28.49 -31.73
C SER A 101 -15.58 -27.74 -30.50
N ALA A 102 -15.77 -26.42 -30.59
CA ALA A 102 -16.35 -25.62 -29.52
C ALA A 102 -17.71 -26.21 -29.05
N ASP A 103 -18.41 -26.89 -29.96
CA ASP A 103 -19.68 -27.57 -29.71
C ASP A 103 -19.57 -28.80 -28.79
N THR A 104 -18.35 -29.33 -28.58
CA THR A 104 -18.09 -30.49 -27.71
C THR A 104 -17.63 -30.10 -26.30
N VAL A 105 -17.40 -28.81 -26.05
CA VAL A 105 -17.02 -28.31 -24.73
C VAL A 105 -18.29 -28.03 -23.93
N ASN A 106 -18.61 -28.91 -22.98
CA ASN A 106 -19.70 -28.66 -22.03
C ASN A 106 -19.40 -27.34 -21.26
N PRO A 107 -20.23 -26.28 -21.41
CA PRO A 107 -20.04 -25.01 -20.70
C PRO A 107 -20.05 -25.19 -19.17
N ASP A 108 -20.79 -26.17 -18.67
CA ASP A 108 -20.91 -26.48 -17.24
C ASP A 108 -19.63 -27.09 -16.65
N ARG A 109 -18.66 -27.50 -17.51
CA ARG A 109 -17.33 -27.97 -17.07
C ARG A 109 -16.57 -26.93 -16.26
N PHE A 110 -16.87 -25.65 -16.48
CA PHE A 110 -16.25 -24.53 -15.77
C PHE A 110 -17.12 -23.98 -14.63
N GLY A 111 -18.20 -24.68 -14.28
CA GLY A 111 -19.16 -24.31 -13.24
C GLY A 111 -20.52 -23.94 -13.83
N ALA A 112 -21.60 -24.45 -13.23
CA ALA A 112 -22.99 -24.31 -13.69
C ALA A 112 -23.59 -22.89 -13.59
N LYS A 113 -22.79 -21.84 -13.34
CA LYS A 113 -23.29 -20.46 -13.32
C LYS A 113 -23.19 -19.87 -14.71
N GLN A 114 -24.35 -19.71 -15.35
CA GLN A 114 -24.50 -18.94 -16.57
C GLN A 114 -23.77 -17.59 -16.41
N PRO A 115 -22.86 -17.22 -17.33
CA PRO A 115 -22.14 -15.96 -17.23
C PRO A 115 -23.15 -14.80 -17.29
N ASP A 116 -23.08 -13.89 -16.32
CA ASP A 116 -23.91 -12.68 -16.32
C ASP A 116 -23.52 -11.82 -17.53
N ALA A 117 -24.38 -11.82 -18.56
CA ALA A 117 -24.11 -11.11 -19.81
C ALA A 117 -23.96 -9.60 -19.61
N ALA A 118 -24.69 -9.01 -18.64
CA ALA A 118 -24.58 -7.60 -18.32
C ALA A 118 -23.23 -7.30 -17.67
N TYR A 119 -22.83 -8.11 -16.68
CA TYR A 119 -21.54 -7.96 -16.02
C TYR A 119 -20.36 -8.22 -16.98
N GLY A 120 -20.47 -9.24 -17.83
CA GLY A 120 -19.47 -9.53 -18.87
C GLY A 120 -19.37 -8.42 -19.92
N ALA A 121 -20.46 -7.73 -20.25
CA ALA A 121 -20.42 -6.52 -21.07
C ALA A 121 -19.73 -5.36 -20.34
N PHE A 122 -20.01 -5.17 -19.05
CA PHE A 122 -19.40 -4.13 -18.21
C PHE A 122 -17.88 -4.29 -18.12
N GLN A 123 -17.40 -5.51 -17.84
CA GLN A 123 -15.97 -5.80 -17.74
C GLN A 123 -15.21 -5.55 -19.05
N ARG A 124 -15.88 -5.69 -20.20
CA ARG A 124 -15.32 -5.39 -21.53
C ARG A 124 -15.42 -3.91 -21.92
N GLY A 125 -15.95 -3.05 -21.04
CA GLY A 125 -16.15 -1.62 -21.30
C GLY A 125 -17.36 -1.31 -22.19
N LEU A 126 -18.23 -2.30 -22.47
CA LEU A 126 -19.45 -2.13 -23.26
C LEU A 126 -20.59 -1.60 -22.37
N TYR A 127 -20.38 -0.44 -21.76
CA TYR A 127 -21.23 0.03 -20.65
C TYR A 127 -22.68 0.29 -21.04
N LYS A 128 -22.95 0.80 -22.25
CA LYS A 128 -24.32 0.98 -22.75
C LYS A 128 -25.04 -0.36 -22.94
N THR A 129 -24.32 -1.37 -23.44
CA THR A 129 -24.85 -2.74 -23.56
C THR A 129 -25.11 -3.34 -22.19
N ALA A 130 -24.16 -3.20 -21.26
CA ALA A 130 -24.32 -3.65 -19.88
C ALA A 130 -25.53 -3.02 -19.20
N TYR A 131 -25.71 -1.70 -19.35
CA TYR A 131 -26.85 -0.95 -18.82
C TYR A 131 -28.16 -1.51 -19.36
N ASN A 132 -28.28 -1.66 -20.68
CA ASN A 132 -29.51 -2.16 -21.30
C ASN A 132 -29.84 -3.60 -20.84
N LEU A 133 -28.83 -4.47 -20.75
CA LEU A 133 -29.01 -5.86 -20.28
C LEU A 133 -29.36 -5.92 -18.79
N ALA A 134 -28.78 -5.05 -17.96
CA ALA A 134 -29.04 -5.01 -16.52
C ALA A 134 -30.40 -4.38 -16.20
N MET A 135 -30.84 -3.37 -16.97
CA MET A 135 -32.02 -2.57 -16.65
C MET A 135 -33.31 -3.39 -16.55
N GLU A 136 -33.50 -4.37 -17.44
CA GLU A 136 -34.69 -5.23 -17.37
C GLU A 136 -34.70 -6.09 -16.10
N ARG A 137 -33.55 -6.66 -15.73
CA ARG A 137 -33.39 -7.43 -14.49
C ARG A 137 -33.54 -6.56 -13.25
N ALA A 138 -32.98 -5.35 -13.26
CA ALA A 138 -33.10 -4.39 -12.17
C ALA A 138 -34.57 -4.00 -11.93
N LYS A 139 -35.34 -3.76 -12.99
CA LYS A 139 -36.79 -3.51 -12.87
C LYS A 139 -37.57 -4.69 -12.28
N ASN A 140 -37.05 -5.91 -12.43
CA ASN A 140 -37.62 -7.13 -11.88
C ASN A 140 -37.10 -7.44 -10.45
N GLY A 141 -36.39 -6.51 -9.80
CA GLY A 141 -35.88 -6.70 -8.44
C GLY A 141 -34.53 -7.40 -8.34
N ASP A 142 -33.85 -7.62 -9.46
CA ASP A 142 -32.45 -8.02 -9.63
C ASP A 142 -31.40 -7.32 -8.73
N PRO A 143 -31.04 -7.72 -7.49
CA PRO A 143 -30.15 -6.87 -6.68
C PRO A 143 -28.75 -6.66 -7.29
N ALA A 144 -28.22 -7.64 -8.02
CA ALA A 144 -26.95 -7.50 -8.73
C ALA A 144 -27.10 -6.57 -9.95
N ALA A 145 -28.23 -6.66 -10.64
CA ALA A 145 -28.55 -5.80 -11.77
C ALA A 145 -28.84 -4.35 -11.34
N GLU A 146 -29.58 -4.14 -10.25
CA GLU A 146 -29.82 -2.85 -9.60
C GLU A 146 -28.49 -2.18 -9.25
N THR A 147 -27.58 -2.91 -8.59
CA THR A 147 -26.24 -2.42 -8.24
C THR A 147 -25.43 -2.03 -9.49
N LEU A 148 -25.48 -2.84 -10.55
CA LEU A 148 -24.77 -2.56 -11.80
C LEU A 148 -25.32 -1.34 -12.54
N VAL A 149 -26.66 -1.20 -12.60
CA VAL A 149 -27.32 -0.02 -13.16
C VAL A 149 -26.91 1.23 -12.37
N ALA A 150 -26.91 1.16 -11.04
CA ALA A 150 -26.50 2.25 -10.17
C ALA A 150 -25.05 2.66 -10.42
N GLU A 151 -24.12 1.70 -10.52
CA GLU A 151 -22.69 1.94 -10.82
C GLU A 151 -22.48 2.65 -12.17
N ILE A 152 -23.24 2.22 -13.20
CA ILE A 152 -23.16 2.83 -14.52
C ILE A 152 -23.65 4.28 -14.49
N LEU A 153 -24.78 4.54 -13.82
CA LEU A 153 -25.37 5.88 -13.71
C LEU A 153 -24.54 6.81 -12.82
N SER A 154 -24.00 6.31 -11.70
CA SER A 154 -23.22 7.11 -10.74
C SER A 154 -21.91 7.61 -11.32
N ARG A 155 -21.37 6.90 -12.32
CA ARG A 155 -20.10 7.22 -13.00
C ARG A 155 -20.28 7.72 -14.43
N GLY A 156 -21.50 7.74 -14.96
CA GLY A 156 -21.77 8.17 -16.34
C GLY A 156 -21.08 7.28 -17.39
N LEU A 157 -21.06 5.96 -17.17
CA LEU A 157 -20.35 5.03 -18.03
C LEU A 157 -21.20 4.67 -19.26
N GLY A 158 -20.92 5.29 -20.41
CA GLY A 158 -21.65 5.03 -21.66
C GLY A 158 -23.11 5.51 -21.68
N VAL A 159 -23.59 6.12 -20.59
CA VAL A 159 -24.87 6.81 -20.43
C VAL A 159 -24.63 8.14 -19.70
N PRO A 160 -25.54 9.13 -19.77
CA PRO A 160 -25.40 10.37 -19.02
C PRO A 160 -25.25 10.12 -17.51
N LEU A 161 -24.36 10.87 -16.88
CA LEU A 161 -24.15 10.86 -15.43
C LEU A 161 -25.45 11.21 -14.71
N ASN A 162 -25.96 10.31 -13.86
CA ASN A 162 -27.20 10.52 -13.10
C ASN A 162 -27.11 9.92 -11.68
N PRO A 163 -26.36 10.57 -10.77
CA PRO A 163 -26.19 10.08 -9.40
C PRO A 163 -27.50 10.07 -8.59
N ALA A 164 -28.46 10.96 -8.89
CA ALA A 164 -29.76 10.95 -8.20
C ALA A 164 -30.58 9.70 -8.52
N GLU A 165 -30.54 9.23 -9.77
CA GLU A 165 -31.16 7.95 -10.15
C GLU A 165 -30.34 6.75 -9.66
N ALA A 166 -29.01 6.82 -9.73
CA ALA A 166 -28.15 5.79 -9.16
C ALA A 166 -28.43 5.54 -7.68
N ALA A 167 -28.67 6.60 -6.90
CA ALA A 167 -28.98 6.48 -5.48
C ALA A 167 -30.24 5.65 -5.21
N LYS A 168 -31.26 5.74 -6.07
CA LYS A 168 -32.49 4.95 -5.96
C LYS A 168 -32.21 3.47 -6.18
N TRP A 169 -31.42 3.15 -7.19
CA TRP A 169 -31.02 1.77 -7.49
C TRP A 169 -30.11 1.18 -6.42
N TYR A 170 -29.14 1.95 -5.91
CA TYR A 170 -28.34 1.51 -4.77
C TYR A 170 -29.19 1.32 -3.51
N ALA A 171 -30.19 2.17 -3.26
CA ALA A 171 -31.09 2.01 -2.12
C ALA A 171 -31.85 0.67 -2.19
N LEU A 172 -32.44 0.34 -3.35
CA LEU A 172 -33.14 -0.93 -3.58
C LEU A 172 -32.22 -2.13 -3.34
N ALA A 173 -31.03 -2.14 -3.94
CA ALA A 173 -30.08 -3.22 -3.76
C ALA A 173 -29.53 -3.30 -2.31
N ALA A 174 -29.40 -2.16 -1.62
CA ALA A 174 -28.97 -2.09 -0.23
C ALA A 174 -30.01 -2.67 0.73
N GLU A 175 -31.30 -2.43 0.49
CA GLU A 175 -32.41 -3.06 1.22
C GLU A 175 -32.41 -4.58 1.08
N GLN A 176 -31.96 -5.08 -0.08
CA GLN A 176 -31.78 -6.51 -0.34
C GLN A 176 -30.48 -7.10 0.24
N GLY A 177 -29.66 -6.30 0.91
CA GLY A 177 -28.46 -6.77 1.61
C GLY A 177 -27.20 -6.87 0.75
N VAL A 178 -27.16 -6.27 -0.46
CA VAL A 178 -25.94 -6.28 -1.28
C VAL A 178 -24.87 -5.40 -0.64
N PRO A 179 -23.71 -5.95 -0.23
CA PRO A 179 -22.71 -5.19 0.53
C PRO A 179 -22.17 -3.99 -0.24
N GLU A 180 -21.93 -4.14 -1.55
CA GLU A 180 -21.47 -3.05 -2.41
C GLU A 180 -22.50 -1.91 -2.50
N ALA A 181 -23.79 -2.23 -2.61
CA ALA A 181 -24.84 -1.24 -2.66
C ALA A 181 -25.05 -0.55 -1.31
N GLN A 182 -25.01 -1.30 -0.21
CA GLN A 182 -25.05 -0.75 1.15
C GLN A 182 -23.92 0.25 1.38
N PHE A 183 -22.69 -0.10 0.96
CA PHE A 183 -21.54 0.79 1.04
C PHE A 183 -21.76 2.07 0.23
N GLN A 184 -22.11 1.95 -1.05
CA GLN A 184 -22.27 3.11 -1.93
C GLN A 184 -23.43 4.00 -1.48
N TYR A 185 -24.56 3.42 -1.11
CA TYR A 185 -25.71 4.19 -0.63
C TYR A 185 -25.41 4.89 0.70
N ALA A 186 -24.68 4.24 1.62
CA ALA A 186 -24.22 4.89 2.84
C ALA A 186 -23.36 6.13 2.55
N LEU A 187 -22.43 6.06 1.58
CA LEU A 187 -21.65 7.22 1.16
C LEU A 187 -22.54 8.36 0.61
N MET A 188 -23.57 8.03 -0.18
CA MET A 188 -24.49 9.02 -0.72
C MET A 188 -25.34 9.69 0.38
N LEU A 189 -25.76 8.93 1.39
CA LEU A 189 -26.49 9.46 2.56
C LEU A 189 -25.60 10.34 3.45
N LEU A 190 -24.31 10.03 3.60
CA LEU A 190 -23.37 10.89 4.32
C LEU A 190 -23.11 12.21 3.57
N ASP A 191 -22.99 12.13 2.26
CA ASP A 191 -22.70 13.27 1.39
C ASP A 191 -23.90 14.21 1.24
N GLY A 192 -25.11 13.66 1.10
CA GLY A 192 -26.35 14.44 1.10
C GLY A 192 -26.61 15.28 -0.16
N ARG A 193 -25.77 15.23 -1.20
CA ARG A 193 -25.96 16.05 -2.43
C ARG A 193 -27.09 15.55 -3.33
N TYR A 194 -27.31 14.24 -3.40
CA TYR A 194 -28.26 13.60 -4.33
C TYR A 194 -29.42 12.89 -3.64
N VAL A 195 -29.28 12.66 -2.34
CA VAL A 195 -30.30 12.10 -1.44
C VAL A 195 -30.29 12.93 -0.16
N LYS A 196 -31.40 12.96 0.56
CA LYS A 196 -31.45 13.66 1.85
C LYS A 196 -30.40 13.07 2.78
N LYS A 197 -29.56 13.92 3.37
CA LYS A 197 -28.53 13.49 4.32
C LYS A 197 -29.17 12.70 5.48
N ASP A 198 -28.64 11.51 5.77
CA ASP A 198 -29.06 10.67 6.89
C ASP A 198 -27.85 9.91 7.46
N GLU A 199 -27.25 10.50 8.49
CA GLU A 199 -26.06 9.93 9.13
C GLU A 199 -26.35 8.62 9.87
N LYS A 200 -27.56 8.48 10.44
CA LYS A 200 -27.94 7.26 11.18
C LYS A 200 -28.18 6.10 10.23
N GLY A 201 -28.92 6.34 9.15
CA GLY A 201 -29.13 5.36 8.09
C GLY A 201 -27.82 4.95 7.43
N ALA A 202 -26.95 5.93 7.14
CA ALA A 202 -25.64 5.65 6.58
C ALA A 202 -24.76 4.81 7.51
N PHE A 203 -24.75 5.12 8.81
CA PHE A 203 -23.99 4.34 9.79
C PHE A 203 -24.43 2.87 9.82
N ALA A 204 -25.75 2.62 9.84
CA ALA A 204 -26.30 1.26 9.85
C ALA A 204 -25.97 0.48 8.57
N LEU A 205 -26.09 1.12 7.40
CA LEU A 205 -25.75 0.51 6.11
C LEU A 205 -24.23 0.24 5.98
N MET A 206 -23.41 1.19 6.42
CA MET A 206 -21.96 1.03 6.43
C MET A 206 -21.53 -0.13 7.34
N GLN A 207 -22.14 -0.25 8.52
CA GLN A 207 -21.93 -1.37 9.42
C GLN A 207 -22.33 -2.69 8.77
N ALA A 208 -23.53 -2.78 8.21
CA ALA A 208 -24.03 -3.99 7.55
C ALA A 208 -23.09 -4.45 6.42
N SER A 209 -22.64 -3.51 5.59
CA SER A 209 -21.68 -3.78 4.52
C SER A 209 -20.31 -4.25 5.05
N ALA A 210 -19.83 -3.63 6.14
CA ALA A 210 -18.57 -4.00 6.78
C ALA A 210 -18.61 -5.43 7.37
N GLU A 211 -19.72 -5.79 8.03
CA GLU A 211 -19.92 -7.13 8.58
C GLU A 211 -20.11 -8.19 7.49
N ALA A 212 -20.69 -7.82 6.35
CA ALA A 212 -20.78 -8.69 5.18
C ALA A 212 -19.44 -8.85 4.43
N GLY A 213 -18.35 -8.26 4.92
CA GLY A 213 -17.00 -8.47 4.40
C GLY A 213 -16.55 -7.48 3.34
N ASN A 214 -17.31 -6.40 3.08
CA ASN A 214 -16.86 -5.37 2.14
C ASN A 214 -15.67 -4.61 2.73
N ARG A 215 -14.48 -4.81 2.14
CA ARG A 215 -13.23 -4.21 2.63
C ARG A 215 -13.23 -2.68 2.69
N LEU A 216 -13.91 -2.02 1.77
CA LEU A 216 -14.01 -0.56 1.75
C LEU A 216 -14.94 -0.10 2.87
N ALA A 217 -16.07 -0.78 3.05
CA ALA A 217 -16.97 -0.49 4.16
C ALA A 217 -16.34 -0.76 5.52
N GLN A 218 -15.53 -1.82 5.68
CA GLN A 218 -14.79 -2.06 6.91
C GLN A 218 -13.91 -0.87 7.29
N PHE A 219 -13.10 -0.36 6.36
CA PHE A 219 -12.29 0.83 6.62
C PHE A 219 -13.14 2.08 6.91
N ASN A 220 -14.17 2.33 6.11
CA ASN A 220 -15.00 3.53 6.29
C ASN A 220 -15.84 3.46 7.59
N PHE A 221 -16.32 2.28 7.97
CA PHE A 221 -17.01 2.07 9.24
C PHE A 221 -16.08 2.30 10.42
N ALA A 222 -14.83 1.84 10.34
CA ALA A 222 -13.81 2.15 11.33
C ALA A 222 -13.62 3.67 11.50
N GLN A 223 -13.58 4.43 10.41
CA GLN A 223 -13.50 5.90 10.46
C GLN A 223 -14.73 6.52 11.14
N LEU A 224 -15.94 6.03 10.82
CA LEU A 224 -17.17 6.49 11.48
C LEU A 224 -17.17 6.21 12.99
N LEU A 225 -16.63 5.06 13.42
CA LEU A 225 -16.48 4.74 14.84
C LEU A 225 -15.53 5.69 15.56
N VAL A 226 -14.39 6.03 14.95
CA VAL A 226 -13.44 7.03 15.49
C VAL A 226 -14.04 8.43 15.52
N GLN A 227 -14.88 8.77 14.54
CA GLN A 227 -15.59 10.05 14.52
C GLN A 227 -16.64 10.14 15.63
N GLN A 228 -17.35 9.03 15.91
CA GLN A 228 -18.35 8.98 16.97
C GLN A 228 -17.71 9.03 18.37
N ASP A 229 -16.56 8.39 18.52
CA ASP A 229 -15.76 8.38 19.74
C ASP A 229 -14.27 8.44 19.38
N SER A 230 -13.67 9.62 19.50
CA SER A 230 -12.26 9.83 19.17
C SER A 230 -11.30 9.40 20.28
N GLY A 231 -11.83 8.88 21.41
CA GLY A 231 -11.02 8.31 22.48
C GLY A 231 -10.47 6.93 22.16
N ASP A 232 -9.66 6.39 23.07
CA ASP A 232 -9.05 5.06 22.91
C ASP A 232 -10.09 3.94 22.79
N ALA A 233 -11.24 4.08 23.46
CA ALA A 233 -12.34 3.12 23.36
C ALA A 233 -12.94 3.05 21.95
N GLY A 234 -13.14 4.19 21.28
CA GLY A 234 -13.60 4.24 19.89
C GLY A 234 -12.54 3.75 18.92
N LEU A 235 -11.26 4.11 19.14
CA LEU A 235 -10.14 3.55 18.38
C LEU A 235 -10.04 2.03 18.51
N ALA A 236 -10.27 1.46 19.69
CA ALA A 236 -10.25 0.01 19.91
C ALA A 236 -11.37 -0.70 19.15
N LYS A 237 -12.56 -0.10 19.06
CA LYS A 237 -13.65 -0.62 18.20
C LYS A 237 -13.26 -0.54 16.72
N ALA A 238 -12.69 0.59 16.29
CA ALA A 238 -12.25 0.79 14.92
C ALA A 238 -11.11 -0.15 14.50
N ALA A 239 -10.19 -0.45 15.41
CA ALA A 239 -9.03 -1.31 15.18
C ALA A 239 -9.43 -2.70 14.64
N VAL A 240 -10.55 -3.26 15.11
CA VAL A 240 -11.08 -4.54 14.63
C VAL A 240 -11.41 -4.49 13.13
N TYR A 241 -12.02 -3.40 12.67
CA TYR A 241 -12.40 -3.24 11.27
C TYR A 241 -11.21 -2.81 10.40
N TYR A 242 -10.30 -1.97 10.92
CA TYR A 242 -9.03 -1.70 10.24
C TYR A 242 -8.21 -2.97 10.03
N GLU A 243 -8.14 -3.86 11.01
CA GLU A 243 -7.42 -5.13 10.91
C GLU A 243 -8.03 -6.04 9.83
N ARG A 244 -9.36 -6.18 9.81
CA ARG A 244 -10.07 -6.93 8.75
C ARG A 244 -9.81 -6.32 7.36
N ALA A 245 -9.90 -5.01 7.22
CA ALA A 245 -9.66 -4.33 5.95
C ALA A 245 -8.19 -4.45 5.51
N ALA A 246 -7.22 -4.32 6.44
CA ALA A 246 -5.80 -4.45 6.18
C ALA A 246 -5.42 -5.87 5.73
N ALA A 247 -6.07 -6.90 6.29
CA ALA A 247 -5.89 -8.29 5.89
C ALA A 247 -6.31 -8.56 4.43
N THR A 248 -7.22 -7.76 3.86
CA THR A 248 -7.57 -7.81 2.42
C THR A 248 -6.59 -7.09 1.51
N GLY A 249 -5.54 -6.49 2.08
CA GLY A 249 -4.56 -5.71 1.36
C GLY A 249 -4.94 -4.25 1.16
N LEU A 250 -5.96 -3.71 1.83
CA LEU A 250 -6.32 -2.30 1.65
C LEU A 250 -5.24 -1.37 2.24
N ALA A 251 -4.58 -0.59 1.37
CA ALA A 251 -3.45 0.27 1.75
C ALA A 251 -3.80 1.29 2.85
N ASP A 252 -4.96 1.94 2.77
CA ASP A 252 -5.43 2.88 3.80
C ASP A 252 -5.56 2.21 5.18
N ALA A 253 -6.08 0.98 5.21
CA ALA A 253 -6.25 0.22 6.44
C ALA A 253 -4.91 -0.29 6.99
N GLN A 254 -3.99 -0.72 6.11
CA GLN A 254 -2.63 -1.07 6.51
C GLN A 254 -1.91 0.13 7.13
N TYR A 255 -2.06 1.33 6.53
CA TYR A 255 -1.51 2.56 7.09
C TYR A 255 -2.15 2.90 8.45
N ALA A 256 -3.48 2.83 8.58
CA ALA A 256 -4.16 3.06 9.85
C ALA A 256 -3.68 2.09 10.94
N MET A 257 -3.55 0.80 10.63
CA MET A 257 -2.99 -0.20 11.55
C MET A 257 -1.54 0.10 11.92
N ALA A 258 -0.73 0.57 10.97
CA ALA A 258 0.64 0.99 11.26
C ALA A 258 0.66 2.12 12.30
N GLN A 259 -0.24 3.10 12.17
CA GLN A 259 -0.36 4.18 13.15
C GLN A 259 -0.83 3.68 14.53
N LEU A 260 -1.73 2.69 14.59
CA LEU A 260 -2.15 2.12 15.87
C LEU A 260 -0.99 1.43 16.60
N TYR A 261 -0.20 0.62 15.88
CA TYR A 261 1.00 -0.03 16.45
C TYR A 261 2.10 0.99 16.79
N ALA A 262 2.33 1.99 15.94
CA ALA A 262 3.34 3.02 16.15
C ALA A 262 3.08 3.87 17.41
N ASN A 263 1.82 3.97 17.83
CA ASN A 263 1.40 4.78 18.96
C ASN A 263 0.97 3.95 20.18
N GLY A 264 0.84 2.63 20.04
CA GLY A 264 0.29 1.77 21.10
C GLY A 264 -1.15 2.13 21.46
N ALA A 265 -1.98 2.38 20.45
CA ALA A 265 -3.35 2.88 20.60
C ALA A 265 -4.39 1.88 20.07
N GLY A 266 -5.67 2.07 20.43
CA GLY A 266 -6.77 1.25 19.93
C GLY A 266 -6.65 -0.21 20.37
N GLY A 267 -6.15 -0.43 21.60
CA GLY A 267 -5.91 -1.75 22.15
C GLY A 267 -4.74 -2.52 21.54
N LYS A 268 -3.92 -1.89 20.68
CA LYS A 268 -2.68 -2.51 20.17
C LYS A 268 -1.48 -2.08 21.02
N PRO A 269 -0.52 -2.98 21.29
CA PRO A 269 0.72 -2.59 21.96
C PRO A 269 1.55 -1.68 21.05
N HIS A 270 2.40 -0.85 21.67
CA HIS A 270 3.38 -0.08 20.93
C HIS A 270 4.41 -1.03 20.29
N ASP A 271 4.46 -1.07 18.96
CA ASP A 271 5.34 -1.94 18.18
C ASP A 271 5.73 -1.27 16.85
N ASP A 272 6.85 -0.57 16.86
CA ASP A 272 7.39 0.07 15.67
C ASP A 272 7.84 -0.93 14.58
N ALA A 273 8.24 -2.16 14.93
CA ALA A 273 8.65 -3.14 13.93
C ALA A 273 7.45 -3.60 13.10
N GLN A 274 6.35 -3.93 13.79
CA GLN A 274 5.08 -4.27 13.15
C GLN A 274 4.51 -3.10 12.35
N ALA A 275 4.56 -1.88 12.91
CA ALA A 275 4.15 -0.68 12.20
C ALA A 275 4.96 -0.45 10.92
N ARG A 276 6.29 -0.60 10.96
CA ARG A 276 7.16 -0.46 9.78
C ARG A 276 6.83 -1.51 8.70
N MET A 277 6.48 -2.74 9.10
CA MET A 277 6.06 -3.77 8.15
C MET A 277 4.76 -3.39 7.44
N LEU A 278 3.77 -2.87 8.17
CA LEU A 278 2.50 -2.40 7.61
C LEU A 278 2.68 -1.17 6.71
N LEU A 279 3.54 -0.22 7.09
CA LEU A 279 3.95 0.90 6.23
C LEU A 279 4.55 0.39 4.92
N ALA A 280 5.42 -0.61 4.97
CA ALA A 280 5.99 -1.22 3.77
C ALA A 280 4.94 -1.89 2.87
N GLN A 281 3.91 -2.51 3.43
CA GLN A 281 2.80 -3.07 2.65
C GLN A 281 1.99 -1.97 1.95
N ALA A 282 1.62 -0.90 2.66
CA ALA A 282 0.88 0.22 2.08
C ALA A 282 1.71 0.97 1.03
N ALA A 283 3.00 1.22 1.30
CA ALA A 283 3.91 1.94 0.40
C ALA A 283 4.08 1.25 -0.96
N ARG A 284 4.13 -0.09 -0.98
CA ARG A 284 4.21 -0.91 -2.21
C ARG A 284 2.99 -0.76 -3.11
N GLN A 285 1.85 -0.36 -2.55
CA GLN A 285 0.61 -0.10 -3.28
C GLN A 285 0.51 1.34 -3.80
N ASN A 286 1.61 2.10 -3.72
CA ASN A 286 1.69 3.51 -4.07
C ASN A 286 0.91 4.45 -3.13
N TYR A 287 0.75 4.04 -1.87
CA TYR A 287 0.26 4.94 -0.82
C TYR A 287 1.36 5.93 -0.43
N ASP A 288 1.28 7.15 -0.95
CA ASP A 288 2.34 8.16 -0.89
C ASP A 288 2.72 8.55 0.55
N THR A 289 1.73 8.68 1.43
CA THR A 289 1.95 9.00 2.85
C THR A 289 2.74 7.89 3.54
N ALA A 290 2.42 6.61 3.25
CA ALA A 290 3.21 5.48 3.76
C ALA A 290 4.61 5.42 3.17
N GLN A 291 4.81 5.82 1.90
CA GLN A 291 6.14 5.89 1.30
C GLN A 291 7.03 6.92 2.01
N ILE A 292 6.46 8.08 2.35
CA ILE A 292 7.16 9.15 3.06
C ILE A 292 7.51 8.72 4.49
N ASP A 293 6.57 8.14 5.21
CA ASP A 293 6.79 7.68 6.59
C ASP A 293 7.78 6.52 6.63
N LEU A 294 7.62 5.53 5.75
CA LEU A 294 8.57 4.42 5.63
C LEU A 294 9.98 4.92 5.30
N ALA A 295 10.11 5.86 4.37
CA ALA A 295 11.39 6.45 4.01
C ALA A 295 12.07 7.10 5.22
N THR A 296 11.30 7.88 5.98
CA THR A 296 11.76 8.56 7.19
C THR A 296 12.21 7.54 8.24
N TRP A 297 11.38 6.53 8.51
CA TRP A 297 11.69 5.48 9.49
C TRP A 297 12.90 4.64 9.10
N MET A 298 13.08 4.35 7.81
CA MET A 298 14.28 3.67 7.30
C MET A 298 15.54 4.52 7.51
N ILE A 299 15.47 5.82 7.29
CA ILE A 299 16.60 6.74 7.49
C ILE A 299 16.97 6.84 8.97
N GLU A 300 15.97 6.94 9.85
CA GLU A 300 16.15 7.11 11.28
C GLU A 300 16.52 5.80 12.00
N GLY A 301 16.11 4.66 11.44
CA GLY A 301 16.24 3.34 12.08
C GLY A 301 15.11 3.06 13.06
N ARG A 302 13.92 3.61 12.82
CA ARG A 302 12.73 3.31 13.63
C ARG A 302 12.15 1.95 13.20
N GLY A 303 11.76 1.11 14.17
CA GLY A 303 11.18 -0.20 13.89
C GLY A 303 12.10 -1.18 13.15
N GLY A 304 13.42 -0.99 13.22
CA GLY A 304 14.42 -1.85 12.56
C GLY A 304 15.72 -1.11 12.25
N GLY A 305 16.68 -1.76 11.59
CA GLY A 305 17.95 -1.13 11.22
C GLY A 305 17.79 0.10 10.32
N ARG A 306 18.77 1.01 10.41
CA ARG A 306 18.92 2.13 9.48
C ARG A 306 19.25 1.61 8.08
N ASP A 307 18.54 2.11 7.10
CA ASP A 307 18.78 1.87 5.68
C ASP A 307 18.56 3.16 4.90
N LEU A 308 19.62 3.97 4.82
CA LEU A 308 19.58 5.27 4.17
C LEU A 308 19.27 5.14 2.67
N LYS A 309 19.82 4.12 2.01
CA LYS A 309 19.66 3.92 0.56
C LYS A 309 18.22 3.56 0.21
N SER A 310 17.62 2.62 0.92
CA SER A 310 16.21 2.26 0.70
C SER A 310 15.28 3.39 1.12
N GLY A 311 15.57 4.09 2.22
CA GLY A 311 14.79 5.25 2.65
C GLY A 311 14.80 6.37 1.61
N PHE A 312 15.97 6.69 1.05
CA PHE A 312 16.11 7.61 -0.07
C PHE A 312 15.30 7.16 -1.30
N ALA A 313 15.36 5.87 -1.67
CA ALA A 313 14.63 5.34 -2.81
C ALA A 313 13.09 5.46 -2.64
N TRP A 314 12.56 5.20 -1.44
CA TRP A 314 11.15 5.38 -1.14
C TRP A 314 10.72 6.85 -1.17
N MET A 315 11.53 7.75 -0.59
CA MET A 315 11.28 9.19 -0.66
C MET A 315 11.26 9.69 -2.11
N LYS A 316 12.23 9.21 -2.91
CA LYS A 316 12.30 9.51 -4.34
C LYS A 316 11.08 9.03 -5.11
N ARG A 317 10.59 7.84 -4.81
CA ARG A 317 9.35 7.30 -5.41
C ARG A 317 8.14 8.19 -5.09
N ALA A 318 7.98 8.63 -3.84
CA ALA A 318 6.89 9.51 -3.45
C ALA A 318 6.98 10.89 -4.15
N ALA A 319 8.18 11.46 -4.23
CA ALA A 319 8.43 12.72 -4.94
C ALA A 319 8.14 12.63 -6.44
N GLN A 320 8.54 11.53 -7.09
CA GLN A 320 8.23 11.24 -8.49
C GLN A 320 6.74 10.99 -8.74
N GLY A 321 6.00 10.55 -7.71
CA GLY A 321 4.54 10.46 -7.72
C GLY A 321 3.83 11.81 -7.66
N GLY A 322 4.57 12.92 -7.51
CA GLY A 322 4.04 14.28 -7.44
C GLY A 322 3.71 14.74 -6.01
N ASN A 323 4.10 14.00 -4.97
CA ASN A 323 3.87 14.44 -3.60
C ASN A 323 4.82 15.59 -3.23
N VAL A 324 4.26 16.78 -3.03
CA VAL A 324 4.99 18.04 -2.79
C VAL A 324 5.85 17.99 -1.52
N ALA A 325 5.33 17.38 -0.44
CA ALA A 325 6.10 17.22 0.80
C ALA A 325 7.29 16.27 0.59
N ALA A 326 7.11 15.19 -0.17
CA ALA A 326 8.19 14.27 -0.53
C ALA A 326 9.24 14.95 -1.43
N GLN A 327 8.85 15.82 -2.36
CA GLN A 327 9.77 16.59 -3.20
C GLN A 327 10.68 17.47 -2.34
N ASN A 328 10.12 18.20 -1.38
CA ASN A 328 10.92 19.02 -0.44
C ASN A 328 11.84 18.16 0.45
N ARG A 329 11.33 17.04 0.98
CA ARG A 329 12.15 16.12 1.78
C ARG A 329 13.27 15.49 0.96
N LEU A 330 13.00 15.08 -0.28
CA LEU A 330 14.01 14.55 -1.21
C LEU A 330 15.08 15.60 -1.53
N ALA A 331 14.69 16.87 -1.71
CA ALA A 331 15.64 17.97 -1.89
C ALA A 331 16.63 18.06 -0.72
N LYS A 332 16.14 17.96 0.52
CA LYS A 332 16.99 17.90 1.72
C LYS A 332 17.89 16.67 1.75
N LEU A 333 17.42 15.51 1.30
CA LEU A 333 18.24 14.30 1.22
C LEU A 333 19.39 14.46 0.21
N TYR A 334 19.13 15.06 -0.95
CA TYR A 334 20.18 15.40 -1.93
C TYR A 334 21.14 16.47 -1.40
N MET A 335 20.64 17.48 -0.71
CA MET A 335 21.47 18.53 -0.09
C MET A 335 22.42 17.93 0.96
N GLY A 336 21.93 16.99 1.77
CA GLY A 336 22.70 16.36 2.85
C GLY A 336 23.46 15.09 2.46
N GLY A 337 23.33 14.59 1.23
CA GLY A 337 23.90 13.29 0.84
C GLY A 337 23.36 12.10 1.65
N ILE A 338 22.09 12.13 2.03
CA ILE A 338 21.48 11.10 2.87
C ILE A 338 20.94 9.98 1.97
N GLY A 339 21.62 8.82 1.97
CA GLY A 339 21.23 7.66 1.16
C GLY A 339 21.62 7.75 -0.32
N THR A 340 22.32 8.82 -0.70
CA THR A 340 22.86 9.12 -2.03
C THR A 340 24.08 10.02 -1.88
N ASP A 341 24.91 10.17 -2.91
CA ASP A 341 25.90 11.25 -2.93
C ASP A 341 25.20 12.62 -2.94
N PRO A 342 25.77 13.64 -2.28
CA PRO A 342 25.23 15.00 -2.32
C PRO A 342 25.12 15.51 -3.77
N ASP A 343 24.01 16.15 -4.11
CA ASP A 343 23.80 16.81 -5.41
C ASP A 343 23.00 18.10 -5.20
N LEU A 344 23.71 19.23 -5.16
CA LEU A 344 23.11 20.55 -4.92
C LEU A 344 22.18 20.97 -6.06
N ILE A 345 22.47 20.54 -7.30
CA ILE A 345 21.65 20.88 -8.47
C ILE A 345 20.32 20.13 -8.40
N LEU A 346 20.34 18.83 -8.07
CA LEU A 346 19.10 18.07 -7.87
C LEU A 346 18.35 18.50 -6.61
N ALA A 347 19.06 18.85 -5.53
CA ALA A 347 18.44 19.44 -4.35
C ALA A 347 17.66 20.71 -4.71
N GLY A 348 18.32 21.66 -5.39
CA GLY A 348 17.68 22.88 -5.87
C GLY A 348 16.53 22.60 -6.83
N ALA A 349 16.71 21.67 -7.78
CA ALA A 349 15.69 21.32 -8.76
C ALA A 349 14.40 20.78 -8.12
N TRP A 350 14.52 19.81 -7.20
CA TRP A 350 13.37 19.25 -6.49
C TRP A 350 12.69 20.28 -5.59
N TYR A 351 13.46 21.15 -4.93
CA TYR A 351 12.88 22.22 -4.11
C TYR A 351 12.14 23.26 -4.97
N ILE A 352 12.67 23.64 -6.13
CA ILE A 352 11.98 24.53 -7.07
C ILE A 352 10.61 23.97 -7.48
N VAL A 353 10.52 22.66 -7.74
CA VAL A 353 9.22 22.01 -8.06
C VAL A 353 8.26 22.12 -6.88
N ALA A 354 8.71 21.77 -5.67
CA ALA A 354 7.88 21.86 -4.47
C ALA A 354 7.41 23.29 -4.19
N ARG A 355 8.31 24.27 -4.34
CA ARG A 355 8.05 25.70 -4.15
C ARG A 355 7.05 26.25 -5.17
N ARG A 356 7.13 25.83 -6.43
CA ARG A 356 6.14 26.18 -7.47
C ARG A 356 4.74 25.64 -7.16
N ALA A 357 4.67 24.50 -6.46
CA ALA A 357 3.42 23.93 -5.96
C ALA A 357 2.93 24.60 -4.65
N GLY A 358 3.62 25.64 -4.17
CA GLY A 358 3.22 26.44 -3.01
C GLY A 358 3.86 26.04 -1.68
N LEU A 359 4.77 25.06 -1.66
CA LEU A 359 5.47 24.67 -0.43
C LEU A 359 6.67 25.61 -0.18
N ILE A 360 6.61 26.38 0.90
CA ILE A 360 7.69 27.28 1.32
C ILE A 360 8.47 26.60 2.46
N ASP A 361 9.78 26.51 2.31
CA ASP A 361 10.68 26.01 3.34
C ASP A 361 11.84 27.00 3.51
N PRO A 362 11.84 27.82 4.58
CA PRO A 362 12.82 28.91 4.73
C PRO A 362 14.27 28.45 4.61
N ARG A 363 14.60 27.28 5.16
CA ARG A 363 15.94 26.73 5.07
C ARG A 363 16.33 26.38 3.64
N MET A 364 15.38 25.87 2.86
CA MET A 364 15.62 25.55 1.47
C MET A 364 15.59 26.79 0.57
N ASP A 365 14.86 27.85 0.95
CA ASP A 365 14.95 29.16 0.32
C ASP A 365 16.34 29.78 0.51
N ASP A 366 16.88 29.74 1.73
CA ASP A 366 18.24 30.21 2.01
C ASP A 366 19.29 29.39 1.22
N PHE A 367 19.13 28.07 1.19
CA PHE A 367 19.97 27.19 0.38
C PHE A 367 19.92 27.54 -1.11
N LEU A 368 18.72 27.77 -1.66
CA LEU A 368 18.54 28.11 -3.06
C LEU A 368 19.15 29.47 -3.41
N GLN A 369 19.07 30.44 -2.49
CA GLN A 369 19.73 31.75 -2.64
C GLN A 369 21.25 31.68 -2.54
N GLY A 370 21.78 30.66 -1.86
CA GLY A 370 23.22 30.42 -1.72
C GLY A 370 23.87 29.70 -2.91
N LEU A 371 23.10 29.25 -3.90
CA LEU A 371 23.65 28.66 -5.12
C LEU A 371 24.26 29.74 -6.02
N ASP A 372 25.34 29.42 -6.72
CA ASP A 372 25.88 30.31 -7.75
C ASP A 372 24.98 30.37 -9.00
N ASP A 373 25.26 31.31 -9.91
CA ASP A 373 24.43 31.55 -11.10
C ASP A 373 24.32 30.33 -12.02
N ASP A 374 25.42 29.59 -12.20
CA ASP A 374 25.46 28.40 -13.05
C ASP A 374 24.70 27.25 -12.42
N GLN A 375 24.87 27.05 -11.11
CA GLN A 375 24.13 26.07 -10.32
C GLN A 375 22.62 26.36 -10.34
N THR A 376 22.24 27.62 -10.14
CA THR A 376 20.84 28.07 -10.17
C THR A 376 20.21 27.81 -11.53
N LYS A 377 20.92 28.15 -12.62
CA LYS A 377 20.46 27.89 -13.99
C LYS A 377 20.28 26.40 -14.26
N GLN A 378 21.23 25.56 -13.84
CA GLN A 378 21.13 24.12 -14.00
C GLN A 378 19.99 23.52 -13.18
N ALA A 379 19.82 23.95 -11.93
CA ALA A 379 18.73 23.52 -11.05
C ALA A 379 17.37 23.86 -11.67
N LEU A 380 17.21 25.06 -12.20
CA LEU A 380 16.00 25.50 -12.89
C LEU A 380 15.72 24.65 -14.15
N GLN A 381 16.74 24.37 -14.96
CA GLN A 381 16.60 23.51 -16.13
C GLN A 381 16.20 22.08 -15.76
N LYS A 382 16.79 21.51 -14.70
CA LYS A 382 16.40 20.18 -14.20
C LYS A 382 14.98 20.20 -13.64
N ALA A 383 14.60 21.21 -12.86
CA ALA A 383 13.26 21.35 -12.29
C ALA A 383 12.18 21.33 -13.38
N ASN A 384 12.43 21.94 -14.53
CA ASN A 384 11.50 21.96 -15.66
C ASN A 384 11.29 20.59 -16.34
N ARG A 385 12.11 19.58 -16.00
CA ARG A 385 12.00 18.21 -16.51
C ARG A 385 11.50 17.21 -15.46
N LEU A 386 11.36 17.65 -14.22
CA LEU A 386 10.82 16.84 -13.13
C LEU A 386 9.28 16.83 -13.17
N PRO A 387 8.64 15.76 -12.67
CA PRO A 387 7.20 15.55 -12.77
C PRO A 387 6.35 16.52 -11.93
#